data_AF-A0A925PN60-F1
#
_entry.id   AF-A0A925PN60-F1
#
_cell.length_a   1.000
_cell.length_b   1.000
_cell.length_c   1.000
_cell.angle_alpha   90.00
_cell.angle_beta   90.00
_cell.angle_gamma   90.00
#
_symmetry.space_group_name_H-M   'P 1'
#
loop_
_entity.id
_entity.type
_entity.pdbx_description
1 polymer ?
#
loop_
_entity_poly.entity_id
_entity_poly.type
_entity_poly.pdbx_seq_one_letter_code
_entity_poly.pdbx_strand_id
1 'polypeptide(L)'
;MHKDIRLHGQTGDQIEYFAMVAGTEAYQRYFFNIVQDEDQLRIFSPGNDFIIAPEGISYQGNGGYFCEYMFGVDQPSSDLVKPEIINRLVMYGVHADEATGTVRFSDRTAGNESYENIFFEGNAVCNYFFFVHSNLLSRKLKNQQEELVKRIGKIIKRSGAVGEERDDVLISEIFPLLKDEAAQFFFIKLINRYHREYHDLFRQLYFRNKKIADEDFTRLTKLAAKFQIDRYQQERMRIDVMYRHPTNKRIVDEYRNILLACNTKSEISHLDNARLTRLKTLSVRNKIPGALFYTLDEMLKKGRNLVSQIEQDYIAATREVLQGIFLREKDIESLIDRDDMLVLIKSKKKAMENRDHSFDQLLLDASKECDEKIRDGADPALLDGFSYVITYLDRFDSVSNLISQLAFMENVRVSEEMLRGLLEHRAAFDNLREGCFVDLFIRELFENAYLGRFGRRKVKTLLDGLVAIENRSDSIEELNARLKEIDQEERIFSVLLEHVRDRIRNFYSKFNTKADQDALRREVIEELKTKKRIKNDIPAHLFDETIFTIKKEAMYLHSLLPSIVAERNVGLREDFLENSGLDRFYVEELEREYYEKNDLDLEGLYQIRKGLS
;
A
#
# COMPACT_ATOMS: atom_id res chain seq x y z
N MET A 1 -42.72 26.33 21.07
CA MET A 1 -41.99 27.58 20.77
C MET A 1 -41.44 28.09 22.10
N HIS A 2 -40.16 27.86 22.37
CA HIS A 2 -39.53 28.28 23.62
C HIS A 2 -39.44 29.82 23.62
N LYS A 3 -39.75 30.46 24.74
CA LYS A 3 -39.53 31.90 24.90
C LYS A 3 -38.06 32.09 25.25
N ASP A 4 -37.25 32.54 24.29
CA ASP A 4 -35.86 32.90 24.49
C ASP A 4 -35.71 34.42 24.60
N ILE A 5 -34.78 34.87 25.43
CA ILE A 5 -34.34 36.28 25.45
C ILE A 5 -32.89 36.29 25.02
N ARG A 6 -32.58 37.15 24.05
CA ARG A 6 -31.24 37.35 23.52
C ARG A 6 -30.78 38.75 23.86
N LEU A 7 -29.66 38.83 24.56
CA LEU A 7 -28.94 40.05 24.80
C LEU A 7 -27.70 40.03 23.93
N HIS A 8 -27.55 41.06 23.12
CA HIS A 8 -26.39 41.25 22.25
C HIS A 8 -25.68 42.51 22.72
N GLY A 9 -24.36 42.39 22.93
CA GLY A 9 -23.53 43.52 23.27
C GLY A 9 -22.10 43.32 22.80
N GLN A 10 -21.28 44.33 23.05
CA GLN A 10 -19.88 44.35 22.67
C GLN A 10 -19.06 44.81 23.88
N THR A 11 -17.92 44.15 24.06
CA THR A 11 -16.96 44.48 25.11
C THR A 11 -15.70 44.99 24.43
N GLY A 12 -15.45 46.30 24.54
CA GLY A 12 -14.46 47.00 23.73
C GLY A 12 -14.76 46.92 22.22
N ASP A 13 -13.71 47.11 21.40
CA ASP A 13 -13.85 47.08 19.93
C ASP A 13 -13.69 45.67 19.33
N GLN A 14 -13.19 44.71 20.11
CA GLN A 14 -12.73 43.40 19.63
C GLN A 14 -13.74 42.27 19.85
N ILE A 15 -14.47 42.26 20.97
CA ILE A 15 -15.29 41.12 21.38
C ILE A 15 -16.78 41.44 21.27
N GLU A 16 -17.48 40.60 20.53
CA GLU A 16 -18.94 40.59 20.44
C GLU A 16 -19.49 39.42 21.24
N TYR A 17 -20.54 39.64 22.02
CA TYR A 17 -21.14 38.58 22.84
C TYR A 17 -22.66 38.49 22.65
N PHE A 18 -23.16 37.26 22.65
CA PHE A 18 -24.59 36.96 22.63
C PHE A 18 -24.92 36.11 23.85
N ALA A 19 -25.70 36.67 24.77
CA ALA A 19 -26.23 35.96 25.92
C ALA A 19 -27.70 35.60 25.65
N MET A 20 -27.96 34.31 25.53
CA MET A 20 -29.28 33.75 25.33
C MET A 20 -29.67 32.96 26.57
N VAL A 21 -30.95 33.02 26.96
CA VAL A 21 -31.45 32.01 27.90
C VAL A 21 -32.81 31.50 27.46
N ALA A 22 -32.96 30.19 27.64
CA ALA A 22 -34.13 29.43 27.27
C ALA A 22 -34.76 28.81 28.53
N GLY A 23 -36.08 28.96 28.68
CA GLY A 23 -36.83 28.41 29.81
C GLY A 23 -38.28 28.88 29.85
N THR A 24 -39.11 28.24 30.68
CA THR A 24 -40.42 28.80 31.04
C THR A 24 -40.21 30.03 31.94
N GLU A 25 -40.97 31.10 31.71
CA GLU A 25 -40.86 32.37 32.46
C GLU A 25 -39.46 33.02 32.45
N ALA A 26 -38.70 32.87 31.36
CA ALA A 26 -37.38 33.50 31.16
C ALA A 26 -37.38 34.98 31.61
N TYR A 27 -38.41 35.77 31.27
CA TYR A 27 -38.51 37.19 31.61
C TYR A 27 -38.64 37.53 33.12
N GLN A 28 -39.01 36.59 33.99
CA GLN A 28 -39.29 36.85 35.41
C GLN A 28 -38.10 36.59 36.35
N ARG A 29 -37.03 35.95 35.87
CA ARG A 29 -35.94 35.44 36.72
C ARG A 29 -34.53 35.74 36.18
N TYR A 30 -34.42 36.62 35.19
CA TYR A 30 -33.12 37.12 34.73
C TYR A 30 -32.58 38.13 35.70
N PHE A 31 -31.32 37.96 36.07
CA PHE A 31 -30.55 39.03 36.66
C PHE A 31 -29.30 39.23 35.82
N PHE A 32 -29.31 40.30 35.04
CA PHE A 32 -28.08 40.89 34.55
C PHE A 32 -27.82 42.18 35.32
N ASN A 33 -26.58 42.38 35.74
CA ASN A 33 -26.15 43.66 36.29
C ASN A 33 -25.09 44.23 35.37
N ILE A 34 -25.33 45.41 34.83
CA ILE A 34 -24.30 46.20 34.17
C ILE A 34 -23.69 47.07 35.26
N VAL A 35 -22.50 46.69 35.72
CA VAL A 35 -21.77 47.50 36.69
C VAL A 35 -21.15 48.65 35.89
N GLN A 36 -21.87 49.77 35.79
CA GLN A 36 -21.47 50.94 34.98
C GLN A 36 -20.10 51.52 35.41
N ASP A 37 -19.69 51.31 36.66
CA ASP A 37 -18.40 51.77 37.18
C ASP A 37 -17.22 50.86 36.76
N GLU A 38 -17.48 49.62 36.35
CA GLU A 38 -16.43 48.62 36.02
C GLU A 38 -16.51 48.11 34.57
N ASP A 39 -17.49 48.56 33.78
CA ASP A 39 -17.74 48.11 32.40
C ASP A 39 -17.88 46.58 32.27
N GLN A 40 -18.55 45.96 33.25
CA GLN A 40 -18.77 44.51 33.32
C GLN A 40 -20.24 44.13 33.17
N LEU A 41 -20.50 43.07 32.40
CA LEU A 41 -21.81 42.41 32.36
C LEU A 41 -21.77 41.15 33.22
N ARG A 42 -22.55 41.15 34.30
CA ARG A 42 -22.73 39.97 35.16
C ARG A 42 -24.05 39.29 34.85
N ILE A 43 -24.02 38.00 34.54
CA ILE A 43 -25.18 37.12 34.29
C ILE A 43 -25.20 36.07 35.40
N PHE A 44 -26.27 36.01 36.19
CA PHE A 44 -26.32 35.09 37.32
C PHE A 44 -27.67 34.39 37.50
N SER A 45 -27.60 33.22 38.14
CA SER A 45 -28.73 32.42 38.59
C SER A 45 -28.38 31.80 39.95
N PRO A 46 -29.34 31.24 40.72
CA PRO A 46 -29.01 30.62 41.99
C PRO A 46 -27.93 29.53 41.85
N GLY A 47 -26.75 29.78 42.44
CA GLY A 47 -25.61 28.88 42.41
C GLY A 47 -24.67 29.01 41.21
N ASN A 48 -24.97 29.88 40.23
CA ASN A 48 -24.12 30.12 39.06
C ASN A 48 -23.93 31.62 38.78
N ASP A 49 -22.73 32.00 38.39
CA ASP A 49 -22.36 33.37 38.07
C ASP A 49 -21.41 33.38 36.86
N PHE A 50 -21.62 34.29 35.92
CA PHE A 50 -20.80 34.48 34.75
C PHE A 50 -20.63 35.97 34.47
N ILE A 51 -19.40 36.45 34.51
CA ILE A 51 -19.04 37.85 34.35
C ILE A 51 -18.24 38.00 33.05
N ILE A 52 -18.69 38.91 32.20
CA ILE A 52 -17.97 39.37 31.00
C ILE A 52 -17.36 40.72 31.36
N ALA A 53 -16.03 40.76 31.43
CA ALA A 53 -15.24 41.94 31.74
C ALA A 53 -14.42 42.38 30.51
N PRO A 54 -13.83 43.60 30.50
CA PRO A 54 -13.01 44.09 29.38
C PRO A 54 -11.81 43.22 29.01
N GLU A 55 -11.22 42.53 29.99
CA GLU A 55 -10.00 41.72 29.79
C GLU A 55 -10.28 40.21 29.62
N GLY A 56 -11.49 39.75 29.97
CA GLY A 56 -11.82 38.33 29.94
C GLY A 56 -13.16 37.99 30.59
N ILE A 57 -13.32 36.72 30.98
CA ILE A 57 -14.52 36.21 31.63
C ILE A 57 -14.20 35.56 32.97
N SER A 58 -15.09 35.69 33.93
CA SER A 58 -15.04 34.93 35.19
C SER A 58 -16.31 34.12 35.35
N TYR A 59 -16.18 32.88 35.82
CA TYR A 59 -17.31 31.97 35.99
C TYR A 59 -17.26 31.24 37.33
N GLN A 60 -18.44 30.93 37.86
CA GLN A 60 -18.65 30.15 39.07
C GLN A 60 -19.93 29.31 38.93
N GLY A 61 -19.91 28.08 39.44
CA GLY A 61 -21.08 27.19 39.42
C GLY A 61 -20.91 26.00 38.48
N ASN A 62 -22.00 25.55 37.86
CA ASN A 62 -22.01 24.41 36.94
C ASN A 62 -21.87 24.85 35.47
N GLY A 63 -21.79 23.86 34.57
CA GLY A 63 -21.66 24.09 33.13
C GLY A 63 -20.22 24.01 32.64
N GLY A 64 -19.96 24.72 31.55
CA GLY A 64 -18.69 24.61 30.84
C GLY A 64 -18.66 25.45 29.58
N TYR A 65 -17.64 25.18 28.75
CA TYR A 65 -17.46 25.80 27.45
C TYR A 65 -17.23 24.77 26.37
N PHE A 66 -17.59 25.13 25.15
CA PHE A 66 -17.39 24.29 23.98
C PHE A 66 -17.19 25.11 22.71
N CYS A 67 -16.50 24.51 21.75
CA CYS A 67 -16.26 25.10 20.44
C CYS A 67 -15.99 24.01 19.41
N GLU A 68 -16.12 24.32 18.13
CA GLU A 68 -15.68 23.42 17.06
C GLU A 68 -14.15 23.31 17.07
N TYR A 69 -13.63 22.09 16.93
CA TYR A 69 -12.19 21.85 16.86
C TYR A 69 -11.59 22.64 15.69
N MET A 70 -10.55 23.42 15.98
CA MET A 70 -9.75 24.15 15.00
C MET A 70 -8.32 23.63 15.04
N PHE A 71 -7.57 23.79 13.94
CA PHE A 71 -6.14 23.46 13.91
C PHE A 71 -5.39 24.15 15.06
N GLY A 72 -4.50 23.41 15.73
CA GLY A 72 -3.76 23.89 16.90
C GLY A 72 -4.49 23.79 18.24
N VAL A 73 -5.78 23.41 18.26
CA VAL A 73 -6.47 23.04 19.49
C VAL A 73 -6.10 21.62 19.89
N ASP A 74 -5.76 21.41 21.16
CA ASP A 74 -5.52 20.08 21.70
C ASP A 74 -6.77 19.20 21.59
N GLN A 75 -6.69 18.19 20.73
CA GLN A 75 -7.75 17.19 20.53
C GLN A 75 -7.35 15.88 21.22
N PRO A 76 -8.11 15.41 22.23
CA PRO A 76 -7.85 14.12 22.86
C PRO A 76 -7.93 12.97 21.86
N SER A 77 -7.06 11.96 22.00
CA SER A 77 -7.06 10.78 21.13
C SER A 77 -8.41 10.04 21.14
N SER A 78 -9.11 10.04 22.28
CA SER A 78 -10.45 9.47 22.45
C SER A 78 -11.53 10.17 21.61
N ASP A 79 -11.36 11.47 21.33
CA ASP A 79 -12.22 12.25 20.46
C ASP A 79 -11.80 12.07 18.99
N LEU A 80 -10.50 12.04 18.71
CA LEU A 80 -9.94 11.87 17.35
C LEU A 80 -10.35 10.55 16.70
N VAL A 81 -10.47 9.47 17.47
CA VAL A 81 -10.89 8.14 16.97
C VAL A 81 -12.34 8.12 16.47
N LYS A 82 -13.19 9.04 16.94
CA LYS A 82 -14.61 9.06 16.59
C LYS A 82 -14.87 10.16 15.56
N PRO A 83 -15.10 9.83 14.27
CA PRO A 83 -15.24 10.83 13.21
C PRO A 83 -16.47 11.74 13.40
N GLU A 84 -17.46 11.30 14.17
CA GLU A 84 -18.65 12.07 14.54
C GLU A 84 -18.37 13.20 15.55
N ILE A 85 -17.22 13.17 16.24
CA ILE A 85 -16.86 14.19 17.24
C ILE A 85 -16.15 15.34 16.53
N ILE A 86 -16.81 16.50 16.53
CA ILE A 86 -16.36 17.71 15.85
C ILE A 86 -16.16 18.89 16.81
N ASN A 87 -16.70 18.80 18.03
CA ASN A 87 -16.60 19.88 19.02
C ASN A 87 -15.81 19.47 20.26
N ARG A 88 -14.97 20.38 20.75
CA ARG A 88 -14.34 20.34 22.07
C ARG A 88 -15.37 20.74 23.12
N LEU A 89 -15.53 19.95 24.17
CA LEU A 89 -16.36 20.28 25.34
C LEU A 89 -15.49 20.15 26.60
N VAL A 90 -15.42 21.24 27.37
CA VAL A 90 -14.71 21.31 28.64
C VAL A 90 -15.72 21.72 29.71
N MET A 91 -15.78 20.92 30.78
CA MET A 91 -16.65 21.18 31.91
C MET A 91 -15.85 21.75 33.07
N TYR A 92 -16.44 22.67 33.81
CA TYR A 92 -15.73 23.27 34.95
C TYR A 92 -15.43 22.24 36.04
N GLY A 93 -14.23 22.32 36.61
CA GLY A 93 -13.76 21.45 37.68
C GLY A 93 -13.47 20.00 37.26
N VAL A 94 -13.34 19.74 35.96
CA VAL A 94 -13.04 18.41 35.42
C VAL A 94 -11.56 18.30 35.06
N HIS A 95 -10.93 17.21 35.54
CA HIS A 95 -9.54 16.88 35.26
C HIS A 95 -9.44 15.47 34.68
N ALA A 96 -8.60 15.29 33.67
CA ALA A 96 -8.23 13.98 33.17
C ALA A 96 -7.05 13.44 33.98
N ASP A 97 -7.17 12.21 34.48
CA ASP A 97 -6.05 11.49 35.10
C ASP A 97 -5.16 10.90 34.00
N GLU A 98 -3.98 11.47 33.78
CA GLU A 98 -3.05 11.09 32.70
C GLU A 98 -2.65 9.60 32.72
N ALA A 99 -2.66 8.96 33.89
CA ALA A 99 -2.26 7.56 34.06
C ALA A 99 -3.38 6.56 33.72
N THR A 100 -4.65 6.93 33.94
CA THR A 100 -5.79 6.02 33.78
C THR A 100 -6.75 6.43 32.66
N GLY A 101 -6.60 7.64 32.11
CA GLY A 101 -7.52 8.22 31.15
C GLY A 101 -8.93 8.48 31.72
N THR A 102 -9.11 8.37 33.05
CA THR A 102 -10.40 8.54 33.69
C THR A 102 -10.68 10.00 34.02
N VAL A 103 -11.92 10.42 33.79
CA VAL A 103 -12.38 11.79 34.03
C VAL A 103 -12.78 11.93 35.51
N ARG A 104 -12.14 12.85 36.23
CA ARG A 104 -12.45 13.14 37.64
C ARG A 104 -13.11 14.52 37.77
N PHE A 105 -14.23 14.56 38.47
CA PHE A 105 -14.96 15.78 38.78
C PHE A 105 -14.59 16.29 40.17
N SER A 106 -14.35 17.59 40.28
CA SER A 106 -14.09 18.31 41.52
C SER A 106 -15.16 19.36 41.81
N ASP A 107 -15.27 19.80 43.06
CA ASP A 107 -16.15 20.90 43.45
C ASP A 107 -15.52 22.28 43.19
N ARG A 108 -14.29 22.34 42.68
CA ARG A 108 -13.60 23.59 42.31
C ARG A 108 -13.92 23.94 40.86
N THR A 109 -15.07 24.57 40.66
CA THR A 109 -15.57 24.93 39.32
C THR A 109 -15.43 26.41 38.98
N ALA A 110 -14.93 27.24 39.89
CA ALA A 110 -14.71 28.66 39.63
C ALA A 110 -13.40 28.89 38.85
N GLY A 111 -13.39 29.87 37.96
CA GLY A 111 -12.23 30.22 37.16
C GLY A 111 -12.35 31.61 36.51
N ASN A 112 -11.24 32.08 35.96
CA ASN A 112 -11.14 33.30 35.18
C ASN A 112 -10.25 33.03 33.95
N GLU A 113 -10.67 33.48 32.78
CA GLU A 113 -9.97 33.28 31.51
C GLU A 113 -9.90 34.58 30.72
N SER A 114 -8.72 34.92 30.22
CA SER A 114 -8.55 36.08 29.33
C SER A 114 -9.10 35.78 27.93
N TYR A 115 -9.48 36.81 27.18
CA TYR A 115 -9.91 36.61 25.80
C TYR A 115 -8.81 35.98 24.94
N GLU A 116 -7.55 36.40 25.15
CA GLU A 116 -6.40 35.80 24.45
C GLU A 116 -6.35 34.28 24.66
N ASN A 117 -6.48 33.80 25.89
CA ASN A 117 -6.49 32.37 26.19
C ASN A 117 -7.69 31.65 25.57
N ILE A 118 -8.89 32.24 25.66
CA ILE A 118 -10.12 31.63 25.12
C ILE A 118 -9.99 31.38 23.61
N PHE A 119 -9.52 32.37 22.85
CA PHE A 119 -9.36 32.24 21.39
C PHE A 119 -8.05 31.54 20.99
N PHE A 120 -7.11 31.38 21.92
CA PHE A 120 -5.91 30.57 21.72
C PHE A 120 -6.20 29.08 21.93
N GLU A 121 -6.70 28.68 23.10
CA GLU A 121 -7.01 27.29 23.42
C GLU A 121 -8.28 26.79 22.71
N GLY A 122 -9.27 27.67 22.54
CA GLY A 122 -10.52 27.37 21.84
C GLY A 122 -10.43 27.62 20.34
N ASN A 123 -11.60 27.84 19.74
CA ASN A 123 -11.70 28.24 18.34
C ASN A 123 -11.31 29.72 18.22
N ALA A 124 -10.51 30.07 17.21
CA ALA A 124 -9.99 31.44 17.06
C ALA A 124 -11.08 32.48 16.77
N VAL A 125 -12.27 32.07 16.31
CA VAL A 125 -13.34 32.98 15.89
C VAL A 125 -14.51 32.99 16.87
N CYS A 126 -15.01 31.82 17.29
CA CYS A 126 -16.25 31.70 18.05
C CYS A 126 -16.19 30.63 19.14
N ASN A 127 -16.50 30.99 20.38
CA ASN A 127 -16.54 30.08 21.53
C ASN A 127 -17.87 30.19 22.29
N TYR A 128 -18.36 29.07 22.79
CA TYR A 128 -19.62 28.99 23.51
C TYR A 128 -19.40 28.61 24.98
N PHE A 129 -20.20 29.19 25.85
CA PHE A 129 -20.24 28.95 27.29
C PHE A 129 -21.68 28.68 27.69
N PHE A 130 -21.87 27.85 28.71
CA PHE A 130 -23.21 27.57 29.21
C PHE A 130 -23.20 27.23 30.68
N PHE A 131 -24.35 27.44 31.32
CA PHE A 131 -24.67 26.91 32.63
C PHE A 131 -26.18 26.65 32.73
N VAL A 132 -26.58 25.81 33.68
CA VAL A 132 -27.97 25.37 33.84
C VAL A 132 -28.43 25.64 35.26
N HIS A 133 -29.58 26.29 35.37
CA HIS A 133 -30.34 26.32 36.61
C HIS A 133 -31.54 25.38 36.51
N SER A 134 -31.60 24.40 37.41
CA SER A 134 -32.70 23.43 37.48
C SER A 134 -32.84 22.94 38.91
N ASN A 135 -34.08 22.78 39.36
CA ASN A 135 -34.40 22.24 40.68
C ASN A 135 -34.20 20.71 40.76
N LEU A 136 -34.10 20.04 39.61
CA LEU A 136 -33.87 18.60 39.52
C LEU A 136 -32.39 18.22 39.59
N LEU A 137 -31.47 19.19 39.48
CA LEU A 137 -30.04 18.94 39.59
C LEU A 137 -29.64 18.74 41.06
N SER A 138 -28.66 17.85 41.28
CA SER A 138 -28.10 17.58 42.62
C SER A 138 -27.62 18.86 43.31
N ARG A 139 -27.58 18.91 44.65
CA ARG A 139 -27.03 20.09 45.37
C ARG A 139 -25.50 20.19 45.32
N LYS A 140 -24.79 19.10 45.04
CA LYS A 140 -23.32 19.07 44.96
C LYS A 140 -22.86 19.34 43.53
N LEU A 141 -21.97 20.32 43.36
CA LEU A 141 -21.46 20.75 42.05
C LEU A 141 -20.84 19.59 41.25
N LYS A 142 -20.04 18.75 41.90
CA LYS A 142 -19.48 17.54 41.29
C LYS A 142 -20.55 16.68 40.59
N ASN A 143 -21.66 16.41 41.29
CA ASN A 143 -22.73 15.58 40.77
C ASN A 143 -23.54 16.29 39.68
N GLN A 144 -23.74 17.62 39.81
CA GLN A 144 -24.37 18.41 38.76
C GLN A 144 -23.60 18.32 37.44
N GLN A 145 -22.27 18.49 37.50
CA GLN A 145 -21.43 18.42 36.30
C GLN A 145 -21.46 17.04 35.65
N GLU A 146 -21.41 15.97 36.44
CA GLU A 146 -21.50 14.60 35.93
C GLU A 146 -22.86 14.33 35.24
N GLU A 147 -23.96 14.77 35.85
CA GLU A 147 -25.29 14.65 35.27
C GLU A 147 -25.44 15.47 33.98
N LEU A 148 -24.93 16.70 33.96
CA LEU A 148 -24.96 17.55 32.76
C LEU A 148 -24.20 16.89 31.61
N VAL A 149 -22.95 16.44 31.82
CA VAL A 149 -22.18 15.75 30.78
C VAL A 149 -22.92 14.53 30.23
N LYS A 150 -23.54 13.73 31.12
CA LYS A 150 -24.31 12.55 30.72
C LYS A 150 -25.53 12.89 29.87
N ARG A 151 -26.21 14.01 30.15
CA ARG A 151 -27.43 14.42 29.45
C ARG A 151 -27.13 15.12 28.12
N ILE A 152 -26.23 16.10 28.10
CA ILE A 152 -26.03 17.00 26.95
C ILE A 152 -24.69 16.81 26.22
N GLY A 153 -23.70 16.18 26.87
CA GLY A 153 -22.33 16.13 26.35
C GLY A 153 -22.19 15.40 25.00
N LYS A 154 -22.96 14.32 24.77
CA LYS A 154 -22.94 13.59 23.50
C LYS A 154 -23.43 14.44 22.33
N ILE A 155 -24.48 15.24 22.55
CA ILE A 155 -25.09 16.08 21.51
C ILE A 155 -24.19 17.28 21.22
N ILE A 156 -23.69 17.95 22.26
CA ILE A 156 -22.74 19.06 22.10
C ILE A 156 -21.50 18.62 21.32
N LYS A 157 -20.89 17.47 21.63
CA LYS A 157 -19.69 16.99 20.93
C LYS A 157 -19.89 16.67 19.44
N ARG A 158 -21.13 16.42 18.99
CA ARG A 158 -21.45 15.93 17.64
C ARG A 158 -22.28 16.89 16.80
N SER A 159 -22.80 17.98 17.38
CA SER A 159 -23.71 18.88 16.67
C SER A 159 -22.95 19.76 15.67
N GLY A 160 -23.32 19.68 14.40
CA GLY A 160 -22.79 20.55 13.34
C GLY A 160 -23.22 22.01 13.48
N ALA A 161 -24.25 22.28 14.30
CA ALA A 161 -24.77 23.62 14.50
C ALA A 161 -23.78 24.56 15.22
N VAL A 162 -22.78 24.02 15.93
CA VAL A 162 -21.70 24.81 16.56
C VAL A 162 -20.83 25.51 15.51
N GLY A 163 -20.39 24.79 14.48
CA GLY A 163 -19.55 25.33 13.41
C GLY A 163 -20.29 26.18 12.39
N GLU A 164 -21.60 25.96 12.26
CA GLU A 164 -22.51 26.76 11.44
C GLU A 164 -23.09 27.97 12.18
N GLU A 165 -22.78 28.11 13.47
CA GLU A 165 -23.29 29.16 14.36
C GLU A 165 -24.82 29.25 14.43
N ARG A 166 -25.51 28.10 14.30
CA ARG A 166 -26.97 28.01 14.37
C ARG A 166 -27.45 27.86 15.81
N ASP A 167 -27.40 28.98 16.53
CA ASP A 167 -27.72 29.06 17.96
C ASP A 167 -29.13 28.52 18.29
N ASP A 168 -30.11 28.79 17.42
CA ASP A 168 -31.50 28.32 17.56
C ASP A 168 -31.60 26.78 17.57
N VAL A 169 -30.85 26.14 16.67
CA VAL A 169 -30.82 24.69 16.54
C VAL A 169 -30.17 24.07 17.77
N LEU A 170 -29.04 24.63 18.22
CA LEU A 170 -28.35 24.18 19.43
C LEU A 170 -29.26 24.24 20.66
N ILE A 171 -29.96 25.35 20.87
CA ILE A 171 -30.89 25.49 21.99
C ILE A 171 -32.04 24.48 21.88
N SER A 172 -32.59 24.29 20.69
CA SER A 172 -33.68 23.33 20.46
C SER A 172 -33.25 21.86 20.64
N GLU A 173 -31.98 21.54 20.39
CA GLU A 173 -31.41 20.21 20.60
C GLU A 173 -31.07 19.96 22.08
N ILE A 174 -30.53 20.97 22.78
CA ILE A 174 -30.00 20.83 24.15
C ILE A 174 -31.11 20.94 25.20
N PHE A 175 -32.00 21.92 25.08
CA PHE A 175 -32.99 22.24 26.12
C PHE A 175 -33.92 21.05 26.46
N PRO A 176 -34.49 20.29 25.50
CA PRO A 176 -35.35 19.15 25.80
C PRO A 176 -34.64 18.02 26.58
N LEU A 177 -33.31 17.90 26.47
CA LEU A 177 -32.53 16.86 27.15
C LEU A 177 -32.35 17.13 28.64
N LEU A 178 -32.57 18.37 29.08
CA LEU A 178 -32.53 18.73 30.49
C LEU A 178 -33.68 18.04 31.26
N LYS A 179 -34.77 17.66 30.57
CA LYS A 179 -35.94 16.95 31.12
C LYS A 179 -36.57 17.67 32.34
N ASP A 180 -36.54 19.00 32.32
CA ASP A 180 -37.11 19.85 33.34
C ASP A 180 -37.77 21.05 32.65
N GLU A 181 -39.10 21.14 32.73
CA GLU A 181 -39.85 22.24 32.11
C GLU A 181 -39.59 23.58 32.80
N ALA A 182 -39.16 23.57 34.07
CA ALA A 182 -38.81 24.75 34.85
C ALA A 182 -37.30 25.09 34.80
N ALA A 183 -36.50 24.33 34.05
CA ALA A 183 -35.09 24.63 33.90
C ALA A 183 -34.85 25.89 33.08
N GLN A 184 -33.74 26.53 33.38
CA GLN A 184 -33.20 27.65 32.63
C GLN A 184 -31.83 27.26 32.10
N PHE A 185 -31.70 27.33 30.78
CA PHE A 185 -30.45 27.11 30.09
C PHE A 185 -29.87 28.46 29.68
N PHE A 186 -28.72 28.81 30.25
CA PHE A 186 -27.98 30.00 29.91
C PHE A 186 -26.91 29.64 28.90
N PHE A 187 -26.88 30.38 27.80
CA PHE A 187 -26.07 30.11 26.63
C PHE A 187 -25.38 31.40 26.19
N ILE A 188 -24.07 31.44 26.25
CA ILE A 188 -23.28 32.63 25.98
C ILE A 188 -22.32 32.32 24.83
N LYS A 189 -22.37 33.13 23.78
CA LYS A 189 -21.49 33.04 22.62
C LYS A 189 -20.54 34.23 22.63
N LEU A 190 -19.25 33.98 22.48
CA LEU A 190 -18.22 35.01 22.34
C LEU A 190 -17.60 34.92 20.96
N ILE A 191 -17.47 36.07 20.30
CA ILE A 191 -16.93 36.20 18.95
C ILE A 191 -15.83 37.24 18.96
N ASN A 192 -14.67 36.89 18.40
CA ASN A 192 -13.62 37.86 18.10
C ASN A 192 -13.86 38.46 16.72
N ARG A 193 -14.26 39.74 16.68
CA ARG A 193 -14.64 40.46 15.45
C ARG A 193 -13.47 40.57 14.48
N TYR A 194 -12.28 40.85 15.00
CA TYR A 194 -11.08 41.00 14.19
C TYR A 194 -10.68 39.70 13.50
N HIS A 195 -10.74 38.59 14.25
CA HIS A 195 -10.48 37.26 13.70
C HIS A 195 -11.56 36.86 12.70
N ARG A 196 -12.84 37.15 12.99
CA ARG A 196 -13.95 36.90 12.05
C ARG A 196 -13.77 37.63 10.73
N GLU A 197 -13.47 38.93 10.74
CA GLU A 197 -13.27 39.70 9.51
C GLU A 197 -12.12 39.14 8.66
N TYR A 198 -11.02 38.74 9.30
CA TYR A 198 -9.90 38.09 8.61
C TYR A 198 -10.29 36.72 8.03
N HIS A 199 -10.98 35.89 8.81
CA HIS A 199 -11.45 34.57 8.41
C HIS A 199 -12.41 34.64 7.22
N ASP A 200 -13.41 35.51 7.28
CA ASP A 200 -14.42 35.68 6.23
C ASP A 200 -13.79 36.20 4.93
N LEU A 201 -12.89 37.19 5.03
CA LEU A 201 -12.17 37.71 3.86
C LEU A 201 -11.33 36.60 3.21
N PHE A 202 -10.58 35.82 4.01
CA PHE A 202 -9.79 34.72 3.49
C PHE A 202 -10.66 33.63 2.86
N ARG A 203 -11.80 33.30 3.48
CA ARG A 203 -12.78 32.34 2.96
C ARG A 203 -13.32 32.76 1.60
N GLN A 204 -13.75 34.01 1.45
CA GLN A 204 -14.26 34.54 0.18
C GLN A 204 -13.19 34.45 -0.93
N LEU A 205 -11.97 34.86 -0.64
CA LEU A 205 -10.86 34.84 -1.60
C LEU A 205 -10.47 33.42 -2.00
N TYR A 206 -10.38 32.51 -1.03
CA TYR A 206 -9.99 31.12 -1.26
C TYR A 206 -11.04 30.34 -2.04
N PHE A 207 -12.33 30.49 -1.69
CA PHE A 207 -13.43 29.78 -2.37
C PHE A 207 -13.63 30.26 -3.82
N ARG A 208 -13.28 31.52 -4.13
CA ARG A 208 -13.42 32.08 -5.47
C ARG A 208 -12.41 31.50 -6.47
N ASN A 209 -11.13 31.46 -6.11
CA ASN A 209 -10.06 31.17 -7.07
C ASN A 209 -9.14 30.00 -6.69
N LYS A 210 -9.27 29.39 -5.49
CA LYS A 210 -8.34 28.41 -4.86
C LYS A 210 -6.86 28.83 -4.79
N LYS A 211 -6.48 29.92 -5.47
CA LYS A 211 -5.19 30.59 -5.49
C LYS A 211 -5.46 32.05 -5.17
N ILE A 212 -4.85 32.53 -4.09
CA ILE A 212 -4.92 33.93 -3.68
C ILE A 212 -3.89 34.68 -4.51
N ALA A 213 -4.31 35.71 -5.23
CA ALA A 213 -3.41 36.59 -5.98
C ALA A 213 -2.58 37.45 -5.02
N ASP A 214 -1.43 37.94 -5.46
CA ASP A 214 -0.53 38.72 -4.61
C ASP A 214 -1.18 40.03 -4.09
N GLU A 215 -2.07 40.62 -4.90
CA GLU A 215 -2.88 41.78 -4.51
C GLU A 215 -3.87 41.45 -3.38
N ASP A 216 -4.52 40.29 -3.46
CA ASP A 216 -5.46 39.79 -2.45
C ASP A 216 -4.73 39.39 -1.16
N PHE A 217 -3.52 38.84 -1.27
CA PHE A 217 -2.66 38.55 -0.12
C PHE A 217 -2.21 39.84 0.59
N THR A 218 -1.88 40.88 -0.17
CA THR A 218 -1.52 42.20 0.39
C THR A 218 -2.68 42.80 1.18
N ARG A 219 -3.93 42.61 0.74
CA ARG A 219 -5.13 43.03 1.49
C ARG A 219 -5.25 42.30 2.82
N LEU A 220 -5.04 40.98 2.83
CA LEU A 220 -5.03 40.17 4.07
C LEU A 220 -3.94 40.60 5.05
N THR A 221 -2.72 40.87 4.56
CA THR A 221 -1.61 41.34 5.40
C THR A 221 -1.90 42.70 6.02
N LYS A 222 -2.50 43.63 5.25
CA LYS A 222 -2.92 44.94 5.78
C LYS A 222 -3.99 44.80 6.87
N LEU A 223 -4.94 43.90 6.69
CA LEU A 223 -6.00 43.66 7.67
C LEU A 223 -5.46 43.01 8.95
N ALA A 224 -4.57 42.02 8.82
CA ALA A 224 -3.91 41.40 9.96
C ALA A 224 -3.02 42.40 10.73
N ALA A 225 -2.32 43.30 10.04
CA ALA A 225 -1.54 44.36 10.68
C ALA A 225 -2.42 45.39 11.38
N LYS A 226 -3.55 45.78 10.78
CA LYS A 226 -4.53 46.70 11.37
C LYS A 226 -5.08 46.15 12.69
N PHE A 227 -5.39 44.85 12.73
CA PHE A 227 -5.98 44.20 13.89
C PHE A 227 -4.97 43.49 14.80
N GLN A 228 -3.67 43.64 14.53
CA GLN A 228 -2.58 43.01 15.30
C GLN A 228 -2.74 41.48 15.47
N ILE A 229 -3.29 40.80 14.47
CA ILE A 229 -3.46 39.35 14.51
C ILE A 229 -2.08 38.71 14.35
N ASP A 230 -1.66 37.89 15.30
CA ASP A 230 -0.37 37.22 15.24
C ASP A 230 -0.33 36.19 14.09
N ARG A 231 0.88 35.80 13.68
CA ARG A 231 1.07 34.88 12.55
C ARG A 231 0.48 33.50 12.79
N TYR A 232 0.48 33.04 14.03
CA TYR A 232 -0.01 31.71 14.37
C TYR A 232 -1.54 31.66 14.27
N GLN A 233 -2.25 32.65 14.80
CA GLN A 233 -3.72 32.77 14.65
C GLN A 233 -4.13 32.96 13.19
N GLN A 234 -3.38 33.74 12.42
CA GLN A 234 -3.59 33.83 10.97
C GLN A 234 -3.50 32.45 10.30
N GLU A 235 -2.51 31.64 10.66
CA GLU A 235 -2.33 30.31 10.09
C GLU A 235 -3.44 29.34 10.51
N ARG A 236 -3.86 29.36 11.78
CA ARG A 236 -5.00 28.55 12.28
C ARG A 236 -6.29 28.85 11.52
N MET A 237 -6.64 30.12 11.36
CA MET A 237 -7.84 30.54 10.63
C MET A 237 -7.78 30.15 9.15
N ARG A 238 -6.60 30.31 8.52
CA ARG A 238 -6.41 29.91 7.12
C ARG A 238 -6.57 28.41 6.93
N ILE A 239 -5.94 27.62 7.80
CA ILE A 239 -6.01 26.15 7.75
C ILE A 239 -7.46 25.69 7.95
N ASP A 240 -8.21 26.28 8.89
CA ASP A 240 -9.62 25.97 9.10
C ASP A 240 -10.46 26.20 7.84
N VAL A 241 -10.34 27.38 7.21
CA VAL A 241 -11.02 27.68 5.95
C VAL A 241 -10.65 26.69 4.84
N MET A 242 -9.36 26.36 4.72
CA MET A 242 -8.87 25.43 3.69
C MET A 242 -9.37 24.01 3.94
N TYR A 243 -9.47 23.57 5.19
CA TYR A 243 -10.03 22.27 5.56
C TYR A 243 -11.54 22.19 5.28
N ARG A 244 -12.30 23.26 5.57
CA ARG A 244 -13.75 23.33 5.30
C ARG A 244 -14.11 23.25 3.81
N HIS A 245 -13.16 23.42 2.90
CA HIS A 245 -13.41 23.28 1.47
C HIS A 245 -13.77 21.81 1.11
N PRO A 246 -14.87 21.53 0.40
CA PRO A 246 -15.36 20.17 0.17
C PRO A 246 -14.33 19.20 -0.43
N THR A 247 -13.53 19.67 -1.39
CA THR A 247 -12.45 18.86 -2.00
C THR A 247 -11.34 18.50 -1.00
N ASN A 248 -10.99 19.43 -0.11
CA ASN A 248 -9.88 19.24 0.82
C ASN A 248 -10.32 18.41 2.03
N LYS A 249 -11.54 18.64 2.51
CA LYS A 249 -12.17 17.88 3.59
C LYS A 249 -12.13 16.38 3.29
N ARG A 250 -12.50 15.97 2.07
CA ARG A 250 -12.45 14.57 1.63
C ARG A 250 -11.04 13.96 1.73
N ILE A 251 -10.03 14.67 1.22
CA ILE A 251 -8.63 14.18 1.22
C ILE A 251 -8.08 14.06 2.65
N VAL A 252 -8.36 15.03 3.51
CA VAL A 252 -7.88 15.03 4.90
C VAL A 252 -8.64 14.01 5.75
N ASP A 253 -9.96 13.86 5.55
CA ASP A 253 -10.75 12.83 6.23
C ASP A 253 -10.32 11.42 5.83
N GLU A 254 -10.02 11.18 4.56
CA GLU A 254 -9.47 9.90 4.08
C GLU A 254 -8.11 9.60 4.69
N TYR A 255 -7.20 10.59 4.69
CA TYR A 255 -5.89 10.49 5.34
C TYR A 255 -6.02 10.15 6.83
N ARG A 256 -6.92 10.85 7.54
CA ARG A 256 -7.23 10.59 8.95
C ARG A 256 -7.79 9.18 9.15
N ASN A 257 -8.73 8.74 8.33
CA ASN A 257 -9.37 7.43 8.45
C ASN A 257 -8.36 6.28 8.26
N ILE A 258 -7.44 6.42 7.31
CA ILE A 258 -6.37 5.43 7.10
C ILE A 258 -5.45 5.39 8.33
N LEU A 259 -5.05 6.56 8.85
CA LEU A 259 -4.24 6.60 10.08
C LEU A 259 -4.98 6.02 11.30
N LEU A 260 -6.29 6.23 11.42
CA LEU A 260 -7.10 5.63 12.48
C LEU A 260 -7.23 4.10 12.33
N ALA A 261 -7.39 3.60 11.11
CA ALA A 261 -7.39 2.18 10.82
C ALA A 261 -6.04 1.53 11.16
N CYS A 262 -4.93 2.20 10.82
CA CYS A 262 -3.58 1.82 11.27
C CYS A 262 -3.47 1.91 12.79
N ASN A 263 -4.12 2.91 13.41
CA ASN A 263 -4.11 3.10 14.85
C ASN A 263 -4.74 1.89 15.57
N THR A 264 -5.89 1.42 15.10
CA THR A 264 -6.59 0.24 15.64
C THR A 264 -5.82 -1.06 15.43
N LYS A 265 -5.07 -1.18 14.32
CA LYS A 265 -4.30 -2.38 13.98
C LYS A 265 -2.92 -2.46 14.64
N SER A 266 -2.48 -1.42 15.37
CA SER A 266 -1.15 -1.32 15.98
C SER A 266 0.05 -1.32 15.01
N GLU A 267 -0.20 -1.41 13.71
CA GLU A 267 0.80 -1.55 12.64
C GLU A 267 0.43 -0.65 11.46
N ILE A 268 1.44 -0.09 10.79
CA ILE A 268 1.25 0.64 9.52
C ILE A 268 1.73 -0.30 8.42
N SER A 269 0.78 -0.82 7.64
CA SER A 269 1.12 -1.61 6.44
C SER A 269 1.80 -0.72 5.40
N HIS A 270 2.68 -1.31 4.57
CA HIS A 270 3.19 -0.64 3.36
C HIS A 270 2.05 -0.14 2.45
N LEU A 271 0.92 -0.86 2.41
CA LEU A 271 -0.30 -0.48 1.69
C LEU A 271 -0.90 0.83 2.21
N ASP A 272 -0.94 1.00 3.52
CA ASP A 272 -1.44 2.22 4.15
C ASP A 272 -0.45 3.38 3.96
N ASN A 273 0.87 3.11 4.04
CA ASN A 273 1.89 4.14 3.85
C ASN A 273 1.95 4.68 2.40
N ALA A 274 1.76 3.80 1.40
CA ALA A 274 1.68 4.21 -0.01
C ALA A 274 0.43 5.08 -0.27
N ARG A 275 -0.72 4.70 0.30
CA ARG A 275 -1.95 5.52 0.25
C ARG A 275 -1.76 6.88 0.91
N LEU A 276 -1.17 6.91 2.11
CA LEU A 276 -0.83 8.16 2.80
C LEU A 276 0.12 9.04 1.98
N THR A 277 1.10 8.46 1.28
CA THR A 277 2.05 9.19 0.41
C THR A 277 1.38 9.74 -0.86
N ARG A 278 0.48 8.96 -1.48
CA ARG A 278 -0.33 9.45 -2.61
C ARG A 278 -1.28 10.56 -2.20
N LEU A 279 -1.94 10.45 -1.03
CA LEU A 279 -2.78 11.50 -0.49
C LEU A 279 -1.97 12.77 -0.16
N LYS A 280 -0.74 12.65 0.35
CA LYS A 280 0.20 13.79 0.48
C LYS A 280 0.55 14.42 -0.87
N THR A 281 0.72 13.61 -1.92
CA THR A 281 1.01 14.13 -3.26
C THR A 281 -0.20 14.85 -3.86
N LEU A 282 -1.40 14.31 -3.68
CA LEU A 282 -2.67 14.94 -4.07
C LEU A 282 -2.95 16.21 -3.27
N SER A 283 -2.54 16.24 -2.00
CA SER A 283 -2.71 17.40 -1.14
C SER A 283 -1.82 18.57 -1.57
N VAL A 284 -0.59 18.31 -2.04
CA VAL A 284 0.28 19.31 -2.66
C VAL A 284 -0.36 19.89 -3.93
N ARG A 285 -0.96 19.04 -4.78
CA ARG A 285 -1.67 19.50 -6.00
C ARG A 285 -2.90 20.35 -5.67
N ASN A 286 -3.62 20.01 -4.61
CA ASN A 286 -4.76 20.77 -4.11
C ASN A 286 -4.39 21.92 -3.15
N LYS A 287 -3.09 22.17 -2.95
CA LYS A 287 -2.54 23.22 -2.08
C LYS A 287 -3.03 23.14 -0.64
N ILE A 288 -3.24 21.95 -0.11
CA ILE A 288 -3.58 21.74 1.29
C ILE A 288 -2.30 21.94 2.13
N PRO A 289 -2.35 22.68 3.24
CA PRO A 289 -1.16 22.93 4.06
C PRO A 289 -0.58 21.62 4.62
N GLY A 290 0.73 21.41 4.46
CA GLY A 290 1.43 20.24 4.99
C GLY A 290 1.33 20.10 6.51
N ALA A 291 1.14 21.22 7.21
CA ALA A 291 0.98 21.28 8.66
C ALA A 291 -0.15 20.39 9.18
N LEU A 292 -1.26 20.25 8.45
CA LEU A 292 -2.38 19.36 8.80
C LEU A 292 -1.95 17.89 8.84
N PHE A 293 -1.16 17.46 7.85
CA PHE A 293 -0.68 16.08 7.78
C PHE A 293 0.40 15.81 8.83
N TYR A 294 1.24 16.80 9.13
CA TYR A 294 2.26 16.69 10.18
C TYR A 294 1.61 16.51 11.56
N THR A 295 0.59 17.30 11.90
CA THR A 295 -0.12 17.15 13.18
C THR A 295 -0.83 15.80 13.29
N LEU A 296 -1.44 15.32 12.20
CA LEU A 296 -2.07 13.99 12.18
C LEU A 296 -1.04 12.87 12.32
N ASP A 297 0.11 13.00 11.66
CA ASP A 297 1.23 12.06 11.78
C ASP A 297 1.79 12.04 13.21
N GLU A 298 2.05 13.19 13.83
CA GLU A 298 2.50 13.28 15.22
C GLU A 298 1.51 12.66 16.21
N MET A 299 0.21 12.91 16.03
CA MET A 299 -0.81 12.43 16.97
C MET A 299 -1.11 10.94 16.81
N LEU A 300 -0.99 10.38 15.61
CA LEU A 300 -1.41 9.00 15.30
C LEU A 300 -0.27 8.02 15.00
N LYS A 301 0.97 8.50 14.74
CA LYS A 301 2.14 7.63 14.50
C LYS A 301 3.06 7.45 15.71
N LYS A 302 2.86 8.19 16.81
CA LYS A 302 3.74 8.16 18.00
C LYS A 302 4.06 6.73 18.44
N GLY A 303 5.32 6.33 18.22
CA GLY A 303 5.92 5.08 18.70
C GLY A 303 5.84 3.85 17.78
N ARG A 304 5.37 3.97 16.52
CA ARG A 304 5.19 2.80 15.64
C ARG A 304 6.18 2.79 14.49
N ASN A 305 7.08 1.81 14.53
CA ASN A 305 7.97 1.52 13.43
C ASN A 305 7.14 0.93 12.28
N LEU A 306 7.45 1.37 11.04
CA LEU A 306 7.09 0.63 9.84
C LEU A 306 7.52 -0.82 10.02
N VAL A 307 6.58 -1.75 9.89
CA VAL A 307 6.97 -3.14 9.66
C VAL A 307 7.48 -3.17 8.23
N SER A 308 8.78 -2.89 8.06
CA SER A 308 9.54 -3.28 6.89
C SER A 308 9.59 -4.81 6.87
N GLN A 309 8.49 -5.45 6.49
CA GLN A 309 8.67 -6.67 5.72
C GLN A 309 9.44 -6.21 4.48
N ILE A 310 10.65 -6.72 4.32
CA ILE A 310 11.45 -6.53 3.12
C ILE A 310 10.64 -7.15 1.99
N GLU A 311 9.67 -6.39 1.48
CA GLU A 311 8.83 -6.80 0.40
C GLU A 311 9.67 -6.61 -0.85
N GLN A 312 9.97 -7.72 -1.51
CA GLN A 312 10.84 -7.70 -2.67
C GLN A 312 10.21 -6.80 -3.74
N ASP A 313 10.99 -5.91 -4.37
CA ASP A 313 10.51 -4.80 -5.20
C ASP A 313 9.45 -5.18 -6.26
N TYR A 314 9.43 -6.44 -6.70
CA TYR A 314 8.46 -6.96 -7.67
C TYR A 314 7.04 -7.18 -7.09
N ILE A 315 6.91 -7.47 -5.80
CA ILE A 315 5.60 -7.62 -5.14
C ILE A 315 4.94 -6.24 -5.00
N ALA A 316 5.74 -5.22 -4.66
CA ALA A 316 5.29 -3.84 -4.59
C ALA A 316 4.82 -3.31 -5.97
N ALA A 317 5.58 -3.58 -7.03
CA ALA A 317 5.21 -3.21 -8.40
C ALA A 317 3.93 -3.92 -8.88
N THR A 318 3.79 -5.22 -8.59
CA THR A 318 2.57 -5.99 -8.89
C THR A 318 1.35 -5.38 -8.20
N ARG A 319 1.51 -5.02 -6.92
CA ARG A 319 0.42 -4.44 -6.12
C ARG A 319 0.03 -3.05 -6.61
N GLU A 320 0.99 -2.25 -7.05
CA GLU A 320 0.73 -0.93 -7.63
C GLU A 320 -0.14 -1.01 -8.89
N VAL A 321 0.17 -1.92 -9.81
CA VAL A 321 -0.60 -2.13 -11.05
C VAL A 321 -2.00 -2.65 -10.73
N LEU A 322 -2.12 -3.69 -9.90
CA LEU A 322 -3.43 -4.27 -9.54
C LEU A 322 -4.33 -3.26 -8.81
N GLN A 323 -3.77 -2.40 -7.95
CA GLN A 323 -4.54 -1.35 -7.27
C GLN A 323 -4.95 -0.20 -8.22
N GLY A 324 -4.19 0.03 -9.30
CA GLY A 324 -4.56 0.96 -10.37
C GLY A 324 -5.87 0.57 -11.08
N ILE A 325 -6.14 -0.73 -11.21
CA ILE A 325 -7.38 -1.27 -11.79
C ILE A 325 -8.60 -0.84 -10.95
N PHE A 326 -8.47 -0.83 -9.63
CA PHE A 326 -9.56 -0.55 -8.69
C PHE A 326 -9.82 0.93 -8.41
N LEU A 327 -8.97 1.83 -8.92
CA LEU A 327 -9.12 3.29 -8.76
C LEU A 327 -10.01 3.86 -9.88
N ARG A 328 -11.33 3.67 -9.79
CA ARG A 328 -12.30 4.45 -10.57
C ARG A 328 -13.43 4.99 -9.69
N GLU A 329 -13.44 6.30 -9.47
CA GLU A 329 -14.69 7.07 -9.48
C GLU A 329 -14.68 7.95 -10.73
N LYS A 330 -15.55 7.59 -11.68
CA LYS A 330 -16.07 8.34 -12.85
C LYS A 330 -15.16 9.44 -13.43
N ASP A 331 -14.60 9.14 -14.60
CA ASP A 331 -13.94 10.02 -15.59
C ASP A 331 -12.41 9.92 -15.75
N ILE A 332 -11.77 8.86 -15.23
CA ILE A 332 -10.46 8.42 -15.74
C ILE A 332 -10.62 6.97 -16.19
N GLU A 333 -10.52 6.74 -17.50
CA GLU A 333 -10.39 5.39 -18.05
C GLU A 333 -9.05 4.78 -17.59
N SER A 334 -9.03 4.14 -16.42
CA SER A 334 -7.93 3.24 -16.04
C SER A 334 -8.08 1.93 -16.83
N LEU A 335 -7.72 1.95 -18.10
CA LEU A 335 -7.44 0.72 -18.84
C LEU A 335 -5.99 0.36 -18.55
N ILE A 336 -5.71 -0.92 -18.28
CA ILE A 336 -4.35 -1.40 -18.07
C ILE A 336 -3.56 -1.14 -19.36
N ASP A 337 -2.47 -0.39 -19.26
CA ASP A 337 -1.61 -0.13 -20.41
C ASP A 337 -0.67 -1.33 -20.68
N ARG A 338 -0.06 -1.36 -21.87
CA ARG A 338 0.93 -2.39 -22.24
C ARG A 338 2.12 -2.40 -21.30
N ASP A 339 2.51 -1.24 -20.78
CA ASP A 339 3.60 -1.10 -19.81
C ASP A 339 3.25 -1.72 -18.45
N ASP A 340 2.01 -1.54 -17.98
CA ASP A 340 1.50 -2.14 -16.75
C ASP A 340 1.49 -3.67 -16.84
N MET A 341 1.06 -4.21 -18.00
CA MET A 341 1.13 -5.65 -18.27
C MET A 341 2.56 -6.19 -18.26
N LEU A 342 3.50 -5.43 -18.81
CA LEU A 342 4.90 -5.83 -18.88
C LEU A 342 5.53 -5.85 -17.48
N VAL A 343 5.15 -4.92 -16.60
CA VAL A 343 5.54 -4.91 -15.18
C VAL A 343 4.97 -6.13 -14.45
N LEU A 344 3.70 -6.49 -14.69
CA LEU A 344 3.08 -7.66 -14.08
C LEU A 344 3.75 -8.96 -14.51
N ILE A 345 4.04 -9.13 -15.81
CA ILE A 345 4.70 -10.33 -16.34
C ILE A 345 6.11 -10.48 -15.79
N LYS A 346 6.90 -9.39 -15.73
CA LYS A 346 8.24 -9.41 -15.13
C LYS A 346 8.19 -9.74 -13.65
N SER A 347 7.20 -9.24 -12.94
CA SER A 347 7.03 -9.52 -11.52
C SER A 347 6.61 -10.97 -11.26
N LYS A 348 5.72 -11.53 -12.10
CA LYS A 348 5.37 -12.97 -12.06
C LYS A 348 6.59 -13.85 -12.28
N LYS A 349 7.42 -13.50 -13.27
CA LYS A 349 8.65 -14.22 -13.57
C LYS A 349 9.61 -14.26 -12.36
N LYS A 350 9.86 -13.11 -11.72
CA LYS A 350 10.69 -13.03 -10.50
C LYS A 350 10.10 -13.82 -9.34
N ALA A 351 8.77 -13.80 -9.18
CA ALA A 351 8.10 -14.59 -8.16
C ALA A 351 8.28 -16.11 -8.40
N MET A 352 8.20 -16.57 -9.64
CA MET A 352 8.46 -17.97 -10.00
C MET A 352 9.90 -18.39 -9.73
N GLU A 353 10.89 -17.55 -10.07
CA GLU A 353 12.31 -17.80 -9.81
C GLU A 353 12.60 -17.92 -8.31
N ASN A 354 11.99 -17.03 -7.51
CA ASN A 354 12.13 -17.02 -6.06
C ASN A 354 11.23 -18.03 -5.33
N ARG A 355 10.41 -18.81 -6.06
CA ARG A 355 9.38 -19.73 -5.53
C ARG A 355 8.45 -19.05 -4.52
N ASP A 356 8.10 -17.82 -4.81
CA ASP A 356 7.33 -16.96 -3.94
C ASP A 356 5.84 -17.01 -4.28
N HIS A 357 5.05 -17.59 -3.36
CA HIS A 357 3.60 -17.71 -3.50
C HIS A 357 2.84 -16.40 -3.22
N SER A 358 3.52 -15.34 -2.79
CA SER A 358 2.90 -14.06 -2.45
C SER A 358 2.27 -13.37 -3.67
N PHE A 359 2.82 -13.58 -4.86
CA PHE A 359 2.28 -13.05 -6.11
C PHE A 359 0.89 -13.65 -6.42
N ASP A 360 0.74 -14.97 -6.28
CA ASP A 360 -0.53 -15.66 -6.54
C ASP A 360 -1.59 -15.30 -5.48
N GLN A 361 -1.18 -15.12 -4.23
CA GLN A 361 -2.07 -14.64 -3.16
C GLN A 361 -2.60 -13.24 -3.48
N LEU A 362 -1.75 -12.33 -3.98
CA LEU A 362 -2.19 -10.99 -4.38
C LEU A 362 -3.17 -11.00 -5.55
N LEU A 363 -3.01 -11.91 -6.52
CA LEU A 363 -3.96 -12.07 -7.61
C LEU A 363 -5.30 -12.63 -7.12
N LEU A 364 -5.28 -13.60 -6.20
CA LEU A 364 -6.50 -14.16 -5.61
C LEU A 364 -7.27 -13.11 -4.81
N ASP A 365 -6.56 -12.28 -4.04
CA ASP A 365 -7.18 -11.21 -3.27
C ASP A 365 -7.74 -10.12 -4.19
N ALA A 366 -7.03 -9.77 -5.27
CA ALA A 366 -7.55 -8.85 -6.29
C ALA A 366 -8.79 -9.43 -7.00
N SER A 367 -8.82 -10.74 -7.29
CA SER A 367 -10.01 -11.39 -7.87
C SER A 367 -11.22 -11.30 -6.95
N LYS A 368 -11.03 -11.55 -5.65
CA LYS A 368 -12.11 -11.39 -4.65
C LYS A 368 -12.59 -9.95 -4.56
N GLU A 369 -11.67 -8.98 -4.58
CA GLU A 369 -12.02 -7.56 -4.52
C GLU A 369 -12.78 -7.11 -5.79
N CYS A 370 -12.44 -7.64 -6.97
CA CYS A 370 -13.21 -7.47 -8.20
C CYS A 370 -14.65 -7.99 -8.04
N ASP A 371 -14.80 -9.23 -7.57
CA ASP A 371 -16.11 -9.87 -7.41
C ASP A 371 -16.99 -9.14 -6.38
N GLU A 372 -16.41 -8.70 -5.26
CA GLU A 372 -17.10 -7.93 -4.22
C GLU A 372 -17.59 -6.58 -4.75
N LYS A 373 -16.75 -5.84 -5.49
CA LYS A 373 -17.13 -4.52 -6.04
C LYS A 373 -18.21 -4.62 -7.12
N ILE A 374 -18.24 -5.70 -7.90
CA ILE A 374 -19.28 -5.93 -8.92
C ILE A 374 -20.60 -6.30 -8.27
N ARG A 375 -20.57 -7.11 -7.20
CA ARG A 375 -21.75 -7.37 -6.38
C ARG A 375 -22.34 -6.08 -5.81
N ASP A 376 -21.48 -5.13 -5.46
CA ASP A 376 -21.85 -3.82 -4.91
C ASP A 376 -22.19 -2.76 -6.00
N GLY A 377 -22.21 -3.14 -7.29
CA GLY A 377 -22.73 -2.31 -8.40
C GLY A 377 -21.68 -1.57 -9.23
N ALA A 378 -20.40 -1.99 -9.22
CA ALA A 378 -19.35 -1.43 -10.08
C ALA A 378 -19.51 -1.80 -11.57
N ASP A 379 -18.81 -1.06 -12.44
CA ASP A 379 -18.84 -1.20 -13.90
C ASP A 379 -18.26 -2.57 -14.35
N PRO A 380 -18.98 -3.35 -15.20
CA PRO A 380 -18.48 -4.60 -15.78
C PRO A 380 -17.13 -4.48 -16.49
N ALA A 381 -16.74 -3.29 -16.97
CA ALA A 381 -15.46 -3.06 -17.62
C ALA A 381 -14.23 -3.39 -16.75
N LEU A 382 -14.38 -3.45 -15.42
CA LEU A 382 -13.34 -3.89 -14.49
C LEU A 382 -13.01 -5.39 -14.62
N LEU A 383 -14.02 -6.22 -14.90
CA LEU A 383 -13.81 -7.64 -15.20
C LEU A 383 -13.03 -7.82 -16.48
N ASP A 384 -13.32 -7.03 -17.51
CA ASP A 384 -12.64 -7.15 -18.79
C ASP A 384 -11.14 -6.83 -18.65
N GLY A 385 -10.78 -5.80 -17.88
CA GLY A 385 -9.39 -5.48 -17.56
C GLY A 385 -8.69 -6.57 -16.75
N PHE A 386 -9.33 -7.08 -15.70
CA PHE A 386 -8.74 -8.14 -14.88
C PHE A 386 -8.65 -9.49 -15.63
N SER A 387 -9.65 -9.82 -16.43
CA SER A 387 -9.68 -11.01 -17.28
C SER A 387 -8.63 -10.92 -18.40
N TYR A 388 -8.33 -9.71 -18.89
CA TYR A 388 -7.20 -9.45 -19.77
C TYR A 388 -5.85 -9.74 -19.08
N VAL A 389 -5.67 -9.34 -17.82
CA VAL A 389 -4.47 -9.70 -17.03
C VAL A 389 -4.32 -11.22 -16.92
N ILE A 390 -5.36 -11.90 -16.44
CA ILE A 390 -5.36 -13.36 -16.22
C ILE A 390 -4.98 -14.08 -17.52
N THR A 391 -5.61 -13.69 -18.64
CA THR A 391 -5.33 -14.30 -19.95
C THR A 391 -3.85 -14.21 -20.32
N TYR A 392 -3.19 -13.08 -20.09
CA TYR A 392 -1.75 -12.94 -20.38
C TYR A 392 -0.87 -13.72 -19.39
N LEU A 393 -1.26 -13.80 -18.12
CA LEU A 393 -0.53 -14.56 -17.12
C LEU A 393 -0.64 -16.08 -17.36
N ASP A 394 -1.79 -16.56 -17.85
CA ASP A 394 -1.99 -17.96 -18.25
C ASP A 394 -1.19 -18.30 -19.52
N ARG A 395 -1.16 -17.37 -20.47
CA ARG A 395 -0.28 -17.48 -21.66
C ARG A 395 1.18 -17.54 -21.25
N PHE A 396 1.59 -16.74 -20.26
CA PHE A 396 2.96 -16.76 -19.74
C PHE A 396 3.32 -18.12 -19.13
N ASP A 397 2.44 -18.70 -18.30
CA ASP A 397 2.68 -20.02 -17.71
C ASP A 397 2.75 -21.11 -18.78
N SER A 398 1.85 -21.05 -19.77
CA SER A 398 1.81 -22.00 -20.87
C SER A 398 3.10 -21.98 -21.69
N VAL A 399 3.57 -20.78 -22.07
CA VAL A 399 4.83 -20.61 -22.81
C VAL A 399 6.04 -21.02 -21.98
N SER A 400 6.09 -20.60 -20.71
CA SER A 400 7.19 -20.94 -19.79
C SER A 400 7.31 -22.45 -19.60
N ASN A 401 6.19 -23.14 -19.40
CA ASN A 401 6.15 -24.59 -19.28
C ASN A 401 6.56 -25.29 -20.57
N LEU A 402 6.05 -24.87 -21.73
CA LEU A 402 6.39 -25.47 -23.03
C LEU A 402 7.88 -25.31 -23.36
N ILE A 403 8.44 -24.11 -23.18
CA ILE A 403 9.87 -23.86 -23.44
C ILE A 403 10.74 -24.64 -22.47
N SER A 404 10.40 -24.64 -21.17
CA SER A 404 11.15 -25.39 -20.17
C SER A 404 11.10 -26.91 -20.44
N GLN A 405 9.93 -27.45 -20.78
CA GLN A 405 9.78 -28.85 -21.16
C GLN A 405 10.63 -29.18 -22.40
N LEU A 406 10.57 -28.34 -23.44
CA LEU A 406 11.34 -28.54 -24.68
C LEU A 406 12.86 -28.43 -24.45
N ALA A 407 13.28 -27.59 -23.50
CA ALA A 407 14.67 -27.35 -23.16
C ALA A 407 15.31 -28.46 -22.31
N PHE A 408 14.55 -29.03 -21.36
CA PHE A 408 15.11 -29.93 -20.33
C PHE A 408 14.56 -31.37 -20.36
N MET A 409 13.43 -31.65 -21.03
CA MET A 409 12.83 -33.00 -21.01
C MET A 409 13.08 -33.77 -22.32
N GLU A 410 13.64 -34.97 -22.19
CA GLU A 410 14.06 -35.86 -23.29
C GLU A 410 12.90 -36.55 -24.05
N ASN A 411 11.62 -36.27 -23.71
CA ASN A 411 10.46 -37.00 -24.24
C ASN A 411 9.23 -36.15 -24.59
N VAL A 412 9.40 -34.85 -24.79
CA VAL A 412 8.28 -33.98 -25.11
C VAL A 412 7.91 -34.13 -26.58
N ARG A 413 6.73 -34.70 -26.85
CA ARG A 413 6.18 -34.77 -28.20
C ARG A 413 5.64 -33.40 -28.58
N VAL A 414 6.47 -32.59 -29.24
CA VAL A 414 6.00 -31.35 -29.85
C VAL A 414 4.95 -31.67 -30.90
N SER A 415 3.76 -31.08 -30.74
CA SER A 415 2.65 -31.19 -31.68
C SER A 415 2.54 -29.89 -32.48
N GLU A 416 1.92 -29.96 -33.65
CA GLU A 416 1.68 -28.79 -34.49
C GLU A 416 0.74 -27.79 -33.83
N GLU A 417 -0.20 -28.29 -33.01
CA GLU A 417 -1.09 -27.46 -32.19
C GLU A 417 -0.30 -26.64 -31.15
N MET A 418 0.69 -27.25 -30.49
CA MET A 418 1.56 -26.54 -29.55
C MET A 418 2.40 -25.47 -30.26
N LEU A 419 2.93 -25.75 -31.45
CA LEU A 419 3.68 -24.76 -32.23
C LEU A 419 2.79 -23.61 -32.72
N ARG A 420 1.55 -23.89 -33.14
CA ARG A 420 0.58 -22.87 -33.52
C ARG A 420 0.19 -21.99 -32.33
N GLY A 421 -0.09 -22.58 -31.17
CA GLY A 421 -0.36 -21.82 -29.95
C GLY A 421 0.83 -20.95 -29.53
N LEU A 422 2.04 -21.46 -29.67
CA LEU A 422 3.26 -20.72 -29.33
C LEU A 422 3.51 -19.53 -30.29
N LEU A 423 3.17 -19.66 -31.57
CA LEU A 423 3.16 -18.53 -32.52
C LEU A 423 2.14 -17.46 -32.11
N GLU A 424 0.93 -17.85 -31.74
CA GLU A 424 -0.12 -16.92 -31.28
C GLU A 424 0.28 -16.21 -29.99
N HIS A 425 0.89 -16.93 -29.04
CA HIS A 425 1.40 -16.36 -27.81
C HIS A 425 2.58 -15.42 -28.05
N ARG A 426 3.53 -15.80 -28.93
CA ARG A 426 4.65 -14.93 -29.31
C ARG A 426 4.17 -13.62 -29.89
N ALA A 427 3.24 -13.65 -30.85
CA ALA A 427 2.64 -12.44 -31.41
C ALA A 427 1.97 -11.57 -30.33
N ALA A 428 1.32 -12.18 -29.33
CA ALA A 428 0.72 -11.45 -28.22
C ALA A 428 1.75 -10.75 -27.33
N PHE A 429 2.88 -11.38 -27.03
CA PHE A 429 3.96 -10.77 -26.23
C PHE A 429 4.75 -9.72 -27.00
N ASP A 430 5.03 -9.95 -28.29
CA ASP A 430 5.74 -8.99 -29.13
C ASP A 430 4.87 -7.75 -29.44
N ASN A 431 3.54 -7.86 -29.37
CA ASN A 431 2.62 -6.70 -29.40
C ASN A 431 2.73 -5.80 -28.15
N LEU A 432 3.16 -6.32 -26.99
CA LEU A 432 3.39 -5.53 -25.79
C LEU A 432 4.67 -4.69 -25.94
N ARG A 433 5.75 -5.30 -26.42
CA ARG A 433 7.01 -4.65 -26.76
C ARG A 433 7.77 -5.51 -27.76
N GLU A 434 8.36 -4.90 -28.78
CA GLU A 434 9.16 -5.62 -29.77
C GLU A 434 10.30 -6.39 -29.08
N GLY A 435 10.40 -7.70 -29.34
CA GLY A 435 11.42 -8.58 -28.75
C GLY A 435 11.14 -9.05 -27.31
N CYS A 436 9.98 -8.72 -26.75
CA CYS A 436 9.60 -9.10 -25.38
C CYS A 436 9.63 -10.62 -25.16
N PHE A 437 9.23 -11.41 -26.16
CA PHE A 437 9.27 -12.86 -26.08
C PHE A 437 10.68 -13.41 -25.85
N VAL A 438 11.67 -12.87 -26.58
CA VAL A 438 13.07 -13.30 -26.49
C VAL A 438 13.68 -12.89 -25.15
N ASP A 439 13.40 -11.66 -24.71
CA ASP A 439 13.87 -11.15 -23.42
C ASP A 439 13.29 -11.94 -22.25
N LEU A 440 11.99 -12.28 -22.28
CA LEU A 440 11.32 -12.95 -21.17
C LEU A 440 11.67 -14.44 -21.06
N PHE A 441 11.74 -15.18 -22.16
CA PHE A 441 11.81 -16.64 -22.11
C PHE A 441 13.15 -17.22 -22.59
N ILE A 442 13.88 -16.53 -23.47
CA ILE A 442 14.98 -17.15 -24.22
C ILE A 442 16.34 -16.73 -23.67
N ARG A 443 16.53 -15.44 -23.37
CA ARG A 443 17.83 -14.90 -22.94
C ARG A 443 18.38 -15.59 -21.71
N GLU A 444 17.59 -15.65 -20.64
CA GLU A 444 17.99 -16.28 -19.38
C GLU A 444 18.04 -17.81 -19.46
N LEU A 445 17.26 -18.43 -20.35
CA LEU A 445 17.34 -19.87 -20.59
C LEU A 445 18.72 -20.26 -21.15
N PHE A 446 19.28 -19.44 -22.06
CA PHE A 446 20.64 -19.65 -22.57
C PHE A 446 21.74 -19.34 -21.54
N GLU A 447 21.46 -18.45 -20.58
CA GLU A 447 22.34 -18.18 -19.43
C GLU A 447 22.29 -19.30 -18.37
N ASN A 448 21.27 -20.17 -18.40
CA ASN A 448 21.15 -21.28 -17.47
C ASN A 448 22.25 -22.35 -17.72
N ALA A 449 23.08 -22.56 -16.69
CA ALA A 449 24.19 -23.50 -16.71
C ALA A 449 23.78 -24.98 -16.87
N TYR A 450 22.51 -25.30 -16.63
CA TYR A 450 21.95 -26.65 -16.78
C TYR A 450 21.36 -26.93 -18.17
N LEU A 451 21.39 -25.97 -19.09
CA LEU A 451 20.86 -26.16 -20.43
C LEU A 451 21.84 -26.98 -21.29
N GLY A 452 21.52 -28.26 -21.48
CA GLY A 452 22.29 -29.20 -22.30
C GLY A 452 22.38 -28.84 -23.79
N ARG A 453 23.29 -29.50 -24.51
CA ARG A 453 23.59 -29.23 -25.94
C ARG A 453 22.38 -29.44 -26.85
N PHE A 454 21.61 -30.52 -26.63
CA PHE A 454 20.41 -30.81 -27.41
C PHE A 454 19.28 -29.82 -27.06
N GLY A 455 19.09 -29.45 -25.79
CA GLY A 455 18.19 -28.38 -25.37
C GLY A 455 18.49 -27.04 -26.06
N ARG A 456 19.76 -26.62 -26.10
CA ARG A 456 20.20 -25.41 -26.85
C ARG A 456 19.87 -25.49 -28.34
N ARG A 457 20.12 -26.66 -28.97
CA ARG A 457 19.78 -26.88 -30.40
C ARG A 457 18.27 -26.85 -30.64
N LYS A 458 17.47 -27.45 -29.76
CA LYS A 458 16.01 -27.47 -29.84
C LYS A 458 15.44 -26.06 -29.73
N VAL A 459 15.84 -25.29 -28.72
CA VAL A 459 15.35 -23.91 -28.52
C VAL A 459 15.81 -22.96 -29.63
N LYS A 460 17.05 -23.10 -30.11
CA LYS A 460 17.52 -22.30 -31.25
C LYS A 460 16.76 -22.61 -32.54
N THR A 461 16.58 -23.90 -32.84
CA THR A 461 15.80 -24.34 -34.01
C THR A 461 14.34 -23.87 -33.91
N LEU A 462 13.76 -23.90 -32.71
CA LEU A 462 12.43 -23.37 -32.44
C LEU A 462 12.39 -21.86 -32.75
N LEU A 463 13.32 -21.06 -32.22
CA LEU A 463 13.35 -19.62 -32.44
C LEU A 463 13.51 -19.26 -33.93
N ASP A 464 14.52 -19.85 -34.58
CA ASP A 464 14.82 -19.61 -36.00
C ASP A 464 13.62 -20.02 -36.88
N GLY A 465 12.98 -21.14 -36.55
CA GLY A 465 11.78 -21.63 -37.22
C GLY A 465 10.56 -20.73 -37.02
N LEU A 466 10.30 -20.25 -35.82
CA LEU A 466 9.18 -19.33 -35.55
C LEU A 466 9.33 -18.02 -36.33
N VAL A 467 10.54 -17.48 -36.43
CA VAL A 467 10.84 -16.27 -37.22
C VAL A 467 10.67 -16.57 -38.72
N ALA A 468 11.11 -17.73 -39.19
CA ALA A 468 10.99 -18.13 -40.58
C ALA A 468 9.52 -18.37 -41.00
N ILE A 469 8.67 -18.83 -40.08
CA ILE A 469 7.23 -19.00 -40.30
C ILE A 469 6.53 -17.63 -40.39
N GLU A 470 6.87 -16.66 -39.52
CA GLU A 470 6.35 -15.29 -39.60
C GLU A 470 6.70 -14.61 -40.93
N ASN A 471 7.92 -14.86 -41.44
CA ASN A 471 8.39 -14.37 -42.74
C ASN A 471 7.85 -15.15 -43.95
N ARG A 472 6.94 -16.12 -43.74
CA ARG A 472 6.37 -17.03 -44.76
C ARG A 472 7.40 -17.83 -45.56
N SER A 473 8.59 -18.00 -45.01
CA SER A 473 9.68 -18.76 -45.63
C SER A 473 9.69 -20.23 -45.23
N ASP A 474 8.87 -20.63 -44.25
CA ASP A 474 8.91 -21.93 -43.61
C ASP A 474 7.50 -22.36 -43.14
N SER A 475 7.28 -23.66 -42.97
CA SER A 475 5.99 -24.22 -42.55
C SER A 475 6.05 -24.82 -41.14
N ILE A 476 4.92 -24.81 -40.43
CA ILE A 476 4.82 -25.42 -39.08
C ILE A 476 5.17 -26.92 -39.15
N GLU A 477 4.82 -27.60 -40.24
CA GLU A 477 5.13 -29.02 -40.48
C GLU A 477 6.65 -29.25 -40.60
N GLU A 478 7.36 -28.39 -41.33
CA GLU A 478 8.82 -28.47 -41.51
C GLU A 478 9.59 -28.15 -40.22
N LEU A 479 9.11 -27.20 -39.41
CA LEU A 479 9.67 -26.92 -38.10
C LEU A 479 9.47 -28.12 -37.15
N ASN A 480 8.27 -28.69 -37.14
CA ASN A 480 7.96 -29.87 -36.33
C ASN A 480 8.82 -31.07 -36.73
N ALA A 481 9.06 -31.28 -38.03
CA ALA A 481 9.94 -32.32 -38.53
C ALA A 481 11.37 -32.15 -38.00
N ARG A 482 11.95 -30.94 -38.11
CA ARG A 482 13.29 -30.63 -37.59
C ARG A 482 13.40 -30.84 -36.07
N LEU A 483 12.40 -30.43 -35.30
CA LEU A 483 12.40 -30.65 -33.85
C LEU A 483 12.32 -32.15 -33.50
N LYS A 484 11.52 -32.92 -34.24
CA LYS A 484 11.45 -34.39 -34.09
C LYS A 484 12.74 -35.09 -34.48
N GLU A 485 13.46 -34.61 -35.49
CA GLU A 485 14.77 -35.12 -35.86
C GLU A 485 15.78 -34.92 -34.72
N ILE A 486 15.84 -33.72 -34.12
CA ILE A 486 16.72 -33.45 -32.99
C ILE A 486 16.34 -34.33 -31.77
N ASP A 487 15.05 -34.55 -31.52
CA ASP A 487 14.59 -35.45 -30.44
C ASP A 487 14.98 -36.92 -30.70
N GLN A 488 14.93 -37.35 -31.96
CA GLN A 488 15.41 -38.68 -32.36
C GLN A 488 16.92 -38.81 -32.24
N GLU A 489 17.68 -37.79 -32.65
CA GLU A 489 19.14 -37.73 -32.48
C GLU A 489 19.53 -37.84 -31.00
N GLU A 490 18.88 -37.06 -30.13
CA GLU A 490 19.13 -37.07 -28.69
C GLU A 490 18.87 -38.46 -28.07
N ARG A 491 17.74 -39.10 -28.43
CA ARG A 491 17.45 -40.47 -27.96
C ARG A 491 18.46 -41.49 -28.43
N ILE A 492 18.85 -41.42 -29.70
CA ILE A 492 19.86 -42.33 -30.27
C ILE A 492 21.20 -42.10 -29.56
N PHE A 493 21.57 -40.85 -29.31
CA PHE A 493 22.79 -40.48 -28.60
C PHE A 493 22.80 -40.99 -27.16
N SER A 494 21.72 -40.81 -26.38
CA SER A 494 21.66 -41.30 -24.99
C SER A 494 21.75 -42.83 -24.91
N VAL A 495 21.05 -43.55 -25.79
CA VAL A 495 21.12 -45.02 -25.88
C VAL A 495 22.52 -45.48 -26.30
N LEU A 496 23.15 -44.78 -27.25
CA LEU A 496 24.53 -45.07 -27.65
C LEU A 496 25.51 -44.83 -26.51
N LEU A 497 25.38 -43.71 -25.80
CA LEU A 497 26.26 -43.35 -24.69
C LEU A 497 26.21 -44.41 -23.59
N GLU A 498 25.01 -44.85 -23.18
CA GLU A 498 24.83 -45.91 -22.19
C GLU A 498 25.53 -47.22 -22.61
N HIS A 499 25.26 -47.69 -23.83
CA HIS A 499 25.81 -48.96 -24.32
C HIS A 499 27.32 -48.91 -24.59
N VAL A 500 27.83 -47.80 -25.12
CA VAL A 500 29.26 -47.61 -25.34
C VAL A 500 29.98 -47.48 -24.00
N ARG A 501 29.41 -46.79 -23.00
CA ARG A 501 29.95 -46.68 -21.64
C ARG A 501 30.06 -48.04 -20.96
N ASP A 502 29.00 -48.85 -20.99
CA ASP A 502 29.01 -50.21 -20.43
C ASP A 502 30.07 -51.10 -21.10
N ARG A 503 30.23 -50.98 -22.42
CA ARG A 503 31.20 -51.78 -23.17
C ARG A 503 32.63 -51.34 -22.88
N ILE A 504 32.91 -50.04 -22.82
CA ILE A 504 34.23 -49.50 -22.46
C ILE A 504 34.59 -49.87 -21.02
N ARG A 505 33.62 -49.84 -20.10
CA ARG A 505 33.79 -50.28 -18.71
C ARG A 505 34.13 -51.77 -18.59
N ASN A 506 33.72 -52.59 -19.56
CA ASN A 506 34.02 -54.02 -19.59
C ASN A 506 35.29 -54.38 -20.38
N PHE A 507 35.73 -53.52 -21.31
CA PHE A 507 36.89 -53.73 -22.19
C PHE A 507 37.90 -52.58 -22.07
N TYR A 508 38.49 -52.42 -20.88
CA TYR A 508 39.29 -51.26 -20.45
C TYR A 508 40.64 -50.98 -21.17
N SER A 509 40.96 -51.60 -22.31
CA SER A 509 42.34 -51.53 -22.84
C SER A 509 42.53 -51.28 -24.34
N LYS A 510 41.48 -51.13 -25.16
CA LYS A 510 41.65 -51.06 -26.63
C LYS A 510 40.67 -50.12 -27.35
N PHE A 511 40.72 -48.80 -27.11
CA PHE A 511 39.94 -47.81 -27.89
C PHE A 511 40.71 -46.56 -28.36
N ASN A 512 42.05 -46.60 -28.32
CA ASN A 512 42.89 -45.46 -28.72
C ASN A 512 43.12 -45.37 -30.25
N THR A 513 42.92 -46.45 -31.00
CA THR A 513 43.13 -46.45 -32.47
C THR A 513 41.81 -46.33 -33.23
N LYS A 514 41.84 -45.71 -34.43
CA LYS A 514 40.66 -45.61 -35.32
C LYS A 514 40.08 -46.98 -35.69
N ALA A 515 40.94 -47.98 -35.85
CA ALA A 515 40.52 -49.35 -36.17
C ALA A 515 39.71 -49.99 -35.02
N ASP A 516 40.08 -49.73 -33.77
CA ASP A 516 39.33 -50.22 -32.60
C ASP A 516 37.99 -49.48 -32.44
N GLN A 517 37.95 -48.19 -32.76
CA GLN A 517 36.71 -47.40 -32.77
C GLN A 517 35.74 -47.88 -33.87
N ASP A 518 36.26 -48.23 -35.05
CA ASP A 518 35.47 -48.81 -36.14
C ASP A 518 34.99 -50.24 -35.85
N ALA A 519 35.74 -51.00 -35.04
CA ALA A 519 35.32 -52.31 -34.55
C ALA A 519 34.21 -52.18 -33.49
N LEU A 520 34.39 -51.29 -32.51
CA LEU A 520 33.37 -50.96 -31.50
C LEU A 520 32.07 -50.51 -32.15
N ARG A 521 32.18 -49.63 -33.16
CA ARG A 521 31.04 -49.13 -33.91
C ARG A 521 30.24 -50.25 -34.55
N ARG A 522 30.91 -51.19 -35.22
CA ARG A 522 30.26 -52.34 -35.86
C ARG A 522 29.58 -53.25 -34.82
N GLU A 523 30.24 -53.53 -33.71
CA GLU A 523 29.68 -54.37 -32.63
C GLU A 523 28.47 -53.72 -31.94
N VAL A 524 28.54 -52.43 -31.63
CA VAL A 524 27.46 -51.68 -30.99
C VAL A 524 26.25 -51.56 -31.93
N ILE A 525 26.48 -51.35 -33.23
CA ILE A 525 25.40 -51.32 -34.24
C ILE A 525 24.73 -52.69 -34.36
N GLU A 526 25.50 -53.78 -34.42
CA GLU A 526 24.94 -55.15 -34.48
C GLU A 526 24.14 -55.48 -33.21
N GLU A 527 24.63 -55.10 -32.02
CA GLU A 527 23.92 -55.34 -30.75
C GLU A 527 22.61 -54.53 -30.65
N LEU A 528 22.64 -53.26 -31.09
CA LEU A 528 21.46 -52.39 -31.11
C LEU A 528 20.40 -52.84 -32.12
N LYS A 529 20.82 -53.37 -33.29
CA LYS A 529 19.94 -54.00 -34.28
C LYS A 529 19.34 -55.30 -33.76
N THR A 530 20.13 -56.13 -33.08
CA THR A 530 19.69 -57.42 -32.52
C THR A 530 18.69 -57.24 -31.37
N LYS A 531 18.87 -56.21 -30.52
CA LYS A 531 17.95 -55.88 -29.42
C LYS A 531 16.68 -55.12 -29.87
N LYS A 532 16.49 -54.86 -31.18
CA LYS A 532 15.36 -54.10 -31.76
C LYS A 532 15.12 -52.70 -31.16
N ARG A 533 16.13 -52.08 -30.56
CA ARG A 533 15.97 -50.76 -29.91
C ARG A 533 16.08 -49.57 -30.87
N ILE A 534 16.64 -49.77 -32.08
CA ILE A 534 16.76 -48.74 -33.12
C ILE A 534 16.33 -49.34 -34.47
N LYS A 535 15.48 -48.65 -35.23
CA LYS A 535 14.99 -49.07 -36.56
C LYS A 535 15.80 -48.50 -37.73
N ASN A 536 16.49 -47.37 -37.53
CA ASN A 536 17.22 -46.65 -38.58
C ASN A 536 18.74 -46.80 -38.38
N ASP A 537 19.51 -46.60 -39.47
CA ASP A 537 20.98 -46.59 -39.38
C ASP A 537 21.47 -45.42 -38.52
N ILE A 538 22.47 -45.70 -37.69
CA ILE A 538 23.04 -44.72 -36.76
C ILE A 538 24.00 -43.80 -37.54
N PRO A 539 23.77 -42.46 -37.55
CA PRO A 539 24.67 -41.52 -38.19
C PRO A 539 26.10 -41.60 -37.65
N ALA A 540 27.08 -41.56 -38.55
CA ALA A 540 28.50 -41.65 -38.20
C ALA A 540 28.95 -40.60 -37.18
N HIS A 541 28.46 -39.37 -37.34
CA HIS A 541 28.82 -38.24 -36.49
C HIS A 541 28.37 -38.42 -35.04
N LEU A 542 27.21 -39.04 -34.79
CA LEU A 542 26.74 -39.28 -33.41
C LEU A 542 27.66 -40.24 -32.67
N PHE A 543 28.16 -41.27 -33.34
CA PHE A 543 29.10 -42.22 -32.73
C PHE A 543 30.45 -41.56 -32.40
N ASP A 544 30.99 -40.76 -33.33
CA ASP A 544 32.25 -40.04 -33.10
C ASP A 544 32.12 -39.04 -31.95
N GLU A 545 30.97 -38.37 -31.84
CA GLU A 545 30.64 -37.48 -30.73
C GLU A 545 30.48 -38.23 -29.39
N THR A 546 29.86 -39.41 -29.38
CA THR A 546 29.77 -40.26 -28.17
C THR A 546 31.16 -40.64 -27.68
N ILE A 547 32.06 -41.06 -28.58
CA ILE A 547 33.43 -41.42 -28.22
C ILE A 547 34.20 -40.20 -27.69
N PHE A 548 34.03 -39.03 -28.29
CA PHE A 548 34.66 -37.81 -27.80
C PHE A 548 34.14 -37.40 -26.41
N THR A 549 32.84 -37.57 -26.18
CA THR A 549 32.18 -37.36 -24.87
C THR A 549 32.77 -38.27 -23.81
N ILE A 550 32.93 -39.56 -24.11
CA ILE A 550 33.52 -40.54 -23.18
C ILE A 550 35.00 -40.25 -22.93
N LYS A 551 35.76 -39.76 -23.92
CA LYS A 551 37.15 -39.33 -23.71
C LYS A 551 37.23 -38.13 -22.75
N LYS A 552 36.30 -37.17 -22.87
CA LYS A 552 36.21 -36.04 -21.94
C LYS A 552 35.80 -36.48 -20.53
N GLU A 553 34.85 -37.41 -20.42
CA GLU A 553 34.45 -38.05 -19.16
C GLU A 553 35.66 -38.72 -18.49
N ALA A 554 36.42 -39.54 -19.23
CA ALA A 554 37.60 -40.21 -18.71
C ALA A 554 38.70 -39.22 -18.27
N MET A 555 38.93 -38.15 -19.05
CA MET A 555 39.86 -37.08 -18.65
C MET A 555 39.39 -36.38 -17.38
N TYR A 556 38.10 -36.07 -17.25
CA TYR A 556 37.54 -35.45 -16.06
C TYR A 556 37.68 -36.36 -14.84
N LEU A 557 37.20 -37.60 -14.92
CA LEU A 557 37.20 -38.54 -13.79
C LEU A 557 38.60 -38.95 -13.34
N HIS A 558 39.54 -39.16 -14.25
CA HIS A 558 40.87 -39.71 -13.91
C HIS A 558 41.94 -38.65 -13.69
N SER A 559 41.80 -37.44 -14.26
CA SER A 559 42.82 -36.39 -14.15
C SER A 559 42.34 -35.16 -13.38
N LEU A 560 41.16 -34.64 -13.68
CA LEU A 560 40.72 -33.33 -13.15
C LEU A 560 39.98 -33.45 -11.82
N LEU A 561 39.04 -34.38 -11.71
CA LEU A 561 38.22 -34.58 -10.52
C LEU A 561 39.07 -34.92 -9.28
N PRO A 562 40.08 -35.80 -9.33
CA PRO A 562 40.94 -36.05 -8.18
C PRO A 562 41.70 -34.80 -7.70
N SER A 563 42.17 -33.96 -8.63
CA SER A 563 42.82 -32.68 -8.31
C SER A 563 41.84 -31.66 -7.72
N ILE A 564 40.64 -31.55 -8.29
CA ILE A 564 39.57 -30.66 -7.79
C ILE A 564 39.17 -31.04 -6.36
N VAL A 565 39.05 -32.33 -6.07
CA VAL A 565 38.71 -32.85 -4.73
C VAL A 565 39.85 -32.62 -3.74
N ALA A 566 41.11 -32.84 -4.15
CA ALA A 566 42.28 -32.63 -3.30
C ALA A 566 42.52 -31.16 -2.95
N GLU A 567 42.33 -30.25 -3.92
CA GLU A 567 42.62 -28.81 -3.76
C GLU A 567 41.39 -27.96 -3.44
N ARG A 568 40.18 -28.55 -3.43
CA ARG A 568 38.87 -27.85 -3.35
C ARG A 568 38.73 -26.72 -4.37
N ASN A 569 39.28 -26.91 -5.56
CA ASN A 569 39.38 -25.87 -6.57
C ASN A 569 38.07 -25.76 -7.39
N VAL A 570 37.13 -24.93 -6.92
CA VAL A 570 35.86 -24.66 -7.60
C VAL A 570 36.07 -24.02 -8.99
N GLY A 571 37.12 -23.20 -9.16
CA GLY A 571 37.43 -22.54 -10.43
C GLY A 571 37.74 -23.53 -11.55
N LEU A 572 38.57 -24.54 -11.29
CA LEU A 572 38.89 -25.59 -12.27
C LEU A 572 37.67 -26.43 -12.67
N ARG A 573 36.70 -26.61 -11.78
CA ARG A 573 35.43 -27.29 -12.07
C ARG A 573 34.58 -26.45 -13.02
N GLU A 574 34.36 -25.19 -12.71
CA GLU A 574 33.55 -24.30 -13.55
C GLU A 574 34.23 -24.06 -14.92
N ASP A 575 35.56 -23.90 -14.96
CA ASP A 575 36.34 -23.81 -16.22
C ASP A 575 36.16 -25.05 -17.10
N PHE A 576 36.15 -26.26 -16.51
CA PHE A 576 35.89 -27.48 -17.26
C PHE A 576 34.45 -27.55 -17.75
N LEU A 577 33.47 -27.16 -16.94
CA LEU A 577 32.05 -27.14 -17.34
C LEU A 577 31.80 -26.18 -18.51
N GLU A 578 32.39 -24.98 -18.47
CA GLU A 578 32.26 -23.99 -19.54
C GLU A 578 32.90 -24.44 -20.85
N ASN A 579 34.06 -25.12 -20.80
CA ASN A 579 34.82 -25.50 -22.00
C ASN A 579 34.52 -26.91 -22.53
N SER A 580 34.03 -27.82 -21.69
CA SER A 580 33.79 -29.21 -22.07
C SER A 580 32.53 -29.38 -22.92
N GLY A 581 31.53 -28.51 -22.76
CA GLY A 581 30.22 -28.64 -23.39
C GLY A 581 29.44 -29.89 -22.95
N LEU A 582 29.85 -30.51 -21.84
CA LEU A 582 29.10 -31.57 -21.17
C LEU A 582 27.96 -30.96 -20.36
N ASP A 583 26.85 -31.69 -20.25
CA ASP A 583 25.74 -31.27 -19.41
C ASP A 583 26.17 -31.26 -17.93
N ARG A 584 25.86 -30.17 -17.22
CA ARG A 584 26.17 -30.02 -15.80
C ARG A 584 25.51 -31.11 -14.96
N PHE A 585 24.28 -31.53 -15.28
CA PHE A 585 23.63 -32.66 -14.60
C PHE A 585 24.42 -33.96 -14.79
N TYR A 586 24.89 -34.19 -16.00
CA TYR A 586 25.67 -35.38 -16.31
C TYR A 586 27.00 -35.41 -15.55
N VAL A 587 27.71 -34.28 -15.48
CA VAL A 587 28.94 -34.16 -14.68
C VAL A 587 28.67 -34.32 -13.18
N GLU A 588 27.57 -33.78 -12.66
CA GLU A 588 27.19 -33.94 -11.26
C GLU A 588 26.84 -35.40 -10.90
N GLU A 589 26.22 -36.17 -11.80
CA GLU A 589 26.01 -37.61 -11.58
C GLU A 589 27.35 -38.38 -11.60
N LEU A 590 28.27 -38.04 -12.50
CA LEU A 590 29.62 -38.63 -12.53
C LEU A 590 30.43 -38.35 -11.26
N GLU A 591 30.35 -37.14 -10.74
CA GLU A 591 30.96 -36.76 -9.45
C GLU A 591 30.38 -37.57 -8.29
N ARG A 592 29.05 -37.76 -8.25
CA ARG A 592 28.41 -38.59 -7.23
C ARG A 592 28.87 -40.04 -7.34
N GLU A 593 28.85 -40.63 -8.54
CA GLU A 593 29.34 -41.99 -8.78
C GLU A 593 30.81 -42.16 -8.35
N TYR A 594 31.65 -41.13 -8.53
CA TYR A 594 33.05 -41.16 -8.09
C TYR A 594 33.18 -41.14 -6.56
N TYR A 595 32.43 -40.27 -5.87
CA TYR A 595 32.44 -40.22 -4.41
C TYR A 595 31.92 -41.53 -3.79
N GLU A 596 30.87 -42.11 -4.36
CA GLU A 596 30.31 -43.41 -3.93
C GLU A 596 31.30 -44.57 -4.16
N LYS A 597 32.02 -44.60 -5.29
CA LYS A 597 33.01 -45.65 -5.57
C LYS A 597 34.28 -45.56 -4.73
N ASN A 598 34.59 -44.39 -4.16
CA ASN A 598 35.80 -44.14 -3.38
C ASN A 598 35.52 -43.94 -1.88
N ASP A 599 34.29 -44.21 -1.41
CA ASP A 599 33.85 -44.01 -0.01
C ASP A 599 34.18 -42.61 0.55
N LEU A 600 34.00 -41.56 -0.26
CA LEU A 600 34.25 -40.18 0.12
C LEU A 600 32.97 -39.50 0.65
N ASP A 601 33.14 -38.53 1.55
CA ASP A 601 32.02 -37.79 2.16
C ASP A 601 31.32 -36.86 1.15
N LEU A 602 30.01 -37.09 0.96
CA LEU A 602 29.15 -36.32 0.06
C LEU A 602 28.98 -34.87 0.51
N GLU A 603 29.18 -34.53 1.80
CA GLU A 603 29.08 -33.15 2.29
C GLU A 603 30.17 -32.25 1.68
N GLY A 604 31.38 -32.78 1.48
CA GLY A 604 32.45 -32.09 0.77
C GLY A 604 32.14 -31.80 -0.70
N LEU A 605 31.40 -32.69 -1.37
CA LEU A 605 30.95 -32.50 -2.74
C LEU A 605 29.91 -31.37 -2.85
N TYR A 606 29.01 -31.25 -1.87
CA TYR A 606 28.03 -30.15 -1.83
C TYR A 606 28.67 -28.77 -1.62
N GLN A 607 29.79 -28.68 -0.88
CA GLN A 607 30.53 -27.43 -0.72
C GLN A 607 31.17 -26.98 -2.04
N ILE A 608 31.80 -27.90 -2.77
CA ILE A 608 32.38 -27.65 -4.10
C ILE A 608 31.30 -27.22 -5.09
N ARG A 609 30.10 -27.80 -5.02
CA ARG A 609 28.95 -27.46 -5.89
C ARG A 609 28.31 -26.10 -5.62
N LYS A 610 28.26 -25.66 -4.36
CA LYS A 610 27.63 -24.38 -3.98
C LYS A 610 28.53 -23.17 -4.21
N GLY A 611 29.81 -23.38 -4.57
CA GLY A 611 30.79 -22.28 -4.65
C GLY A 611 31.03 -21.59 -3.31
N LEU A 612 30.67 -22.22 -2.20
CA LEU A 612 30.89 -21.72 -0.85
C LEU A 612 32.26 -22.22 -0.40
N SER A 613 33.27 -21.37 -0.57
CA SER A 613 34.56 -21.49 0.12
C SER A 613 34.43 -21.06 1.57
#